data_AF-A0A967LDW7-F1
#
_entry.id   AF-A0A967LDW7-F1
#
_cell.length_a   1.000
_cell.length_b   1.000
_cell.length_c   1.000
_cell.angle_alpha   90.00
_cell.angle_beta   90.00
_cell.angle_gamma   90.00
#
_symmetry.space_group_name_H-M   'P 1'
#
loop_
_entity.id
_entity.type
_entity.pdbx_description
1 polymer ?
#
loop_
_entity_poly.entity_id
_entity_poly.type
_entity_poly.pdbx_seq_one_letter_code
_entity_poly.pdbx_strand_id
1 'polypeptide(L)' 'FDMGGTSTDVCRIDNNRPEIGYERDIGGFPCRLPSVAIHTVGAGGGSLGWIDPGRALRVGPQSAGAEPGPACYGKGG' A
#
# COMPACT_ATOMS: atom_id res chain seq x y z
N PHE A 1 0.42 11.64 -1.69
CA PHE A 1 -0.37 10.49 -2.16
C PHE A 1 0.48 9.83 -3.22
N ASP A 2 0.94 8.61 -2.96
CA ASP A 2 1.70 7.82 -3.92
C ASP A 2 1.07 6.43 -3.99
N MET A 3 0.78 5.98 -5.20
CA MET A 3 0.16 4.67 -5.45
C MET A 3 1.11 3.84 -6.30
N GLY A 4 1.66 2.78 -5.71
CA GLY A 4 2.41 1.76 -6.42
C GLY A 4 1.52 0.59 -6.87
N GLY A 5 2.14 -0.42 -7.49
CA GLY A 5 1.44 -1.63 -7.94
C GLY A 5 0.89 -2.51 -6.80
N THR A 6 1.39 -2.40 -5.58
CA THR A 6 0.98 -3.27 -4.46
C THR A 6 0.36 -2.52 -3.30
N SER A 7 0.80 -1.28 -3.07
CA SER A 7 0.42 -0.48 -1.92
C SER A 7 0.18 0.97 -2.29
N THR A 8 -0.62 1.65 -1.49
CA THR A 8 -0.78 3.10 -1.53
C THR A 8 -0.24 3.71 -0.25
N ASP A 9 0.69 4.64 -0.37
CA ASP A 9 1.28 5.37 0.75
C ASP A 9 0.64 6.76 0.87
N VAL A 10 0.06 7.03 2.04
CA VAL A 10 -0.54 8.32 2.38
C VAL A 10 0.18 8.94 3.57
N CYS A 11 0.40 10.25 3.54
CA CYS A 11 0.89 11.02 4.68
C CYS A 11 -0.05 12.20 4.90
N ARG A 12 -0.20 12.61 6.16
CA ARG A 12 -0.98 13.80 6.52
C ARG A 12 -0.06 15.01 6.53
N ILE A 13 -0.49 16.08 5.84
CA ILE A 13 0.14 17.40 5.90
C ILE A 13 -0.85 18.32 6.62
N ASP A 14 -0.40 18.96 7.69
CA ASP A 14 -1.15 19.96 8.42
C ASP A 14 -0.32 21.25 8.52
N ASN A 15 -0.93 22.41 8.26
CA ASN A 15 -0.24 23.71 8.26
C ASN A 15 1.09 23.73 7.47
N ASN A 16 1.11 23.14 6.26
CA ASN A 16 2.30 22.96 5.40
C ASN A 16 3.45 22.16 6.03
N ARG A 17 3.19 21.38 7.08
CA ARG A 17 4.17 20.52 7.74
C ARG A 17 3.70 19.07 7.67
N PRO A 18 4.58 18.14 7.25
CA PRO A 18 4.27 16.72 7.36
C PRO A 18 4.24 16.32 8.84
N GLU A 19 3.34 15.41 9.19
CA GLU A 19 3.36 14.76 10.50
C GLU A 19 4.63 13.90 10.64
N ILE A 20 5.29 13.99 11.81
CA ILE A 20 6.53 13.26 12.11
C ILE A 20 6.23 12.18 13.13
N GLY A 21 6.50 10.92 12.77
CA GLY A 21 6.49 9.78 13.68
C GLY A 21 7.88 9.55 14.26
N TYR A 22 7.93 9.16 15.54
CA TYR A 22 9.18 8.91 16.27
C TYR A 22 9.47 7.42 16.50
N GLU A 23 8.54 6.54 16.11
CA GLU A 23 8.66 5.09 16.23
C GLU A 23 8.01 4.42 15.01
N ARG A 24 8.76 3.56 14.34
CA ARG A 24 8.31 2.79 13.18
C ARG A 24 8.89 1.38 13.24
N ASP A 25 8.08 0.39 12.87
CA ASP A 25 8.58 -0.95 12.58
C ASP A 25 9.09 -1.00 11.13
N ILE A 26 10.34 -1.43 10.94
CA ILE A 26 10.92 -1.66 9.62
C ILE A 26 11.43 -3.10 9.59
N GLY A 27 10.72 -3.98 8.89
CA GLY A 27 11.11 -5.39 8.75
C GLY A 27 11.13 -6.15 10.07
N GLY A 28 10.26 -5.79 11.04
CA GLY A 28 10.20 -6.40 12.38
C GLY A 28 11.12 -5.77 13.41
N PHE A 29 11.83 -4.69 13.06
CA PHE A 29 12.74 -3.99 13.98
C PHE A 29 12.21 -2.58 14.31
N PRO A 30 12.19 -2.20 15.60
CA PRO A 30 11.79 -0.85 16.01
C PRO A 30 12.88 0.16 15.62
N CYS A 31 12.53 1.12 14.79
CA CYS A 31 13.34 2.26 14.39
C CYS A 31 12.82 3.54 15.09
N ARG A 32 13.68 4.20 15.87
CA ARG A 32 13.36 5.39 16.67
C ARG A 32 13.82 6.71 16.03
N LEU A 33 14.02 6.70 14.71
CA LEU A 33 14.41 7.90 13.98
C LEU A 33 13.16 8.73 13.64
N PRO A 34 13.20 10.06 13.84
CA PRO A 34 12.11 10.92 13.39
C PRO A 34 11.97 10.78 11.86
N SER A 35 10.79 10.37 11.41
CA SER A 35 10.47 10.14 9.99
C SER A 35 9.06 10.62 9.67
N VAL A 36 8.78 10.88 8.39
CA VAL A 36 7.42 11.26 7.97
C VAL A 36 6.46 10.12 8.33
N ALA A 37 5.37 10.46 9.00
CA ALA A 37 4.30 9.53 9.34
C ALA A 37 3.55 9.14 8.05
N ILE A 38 4.04 8.08 7.41
CA ILE A 38 3.39 7.44 6.27
C ILE A 38 2.45 6.35 6.81
N HIS A 39 1.25 6.23 6.26
CA HIS A 39 0.35 5.10 6.44
C HIS A 39 0.21 4.38 5.10
N THR A 40 0.46 3.08 5.10
CA THR A 40 0.30 2.26 3.90
C THR A 40 -1.10 1.66 3.90
N VAL A 41 -1.93 2.06 2.94
CA VAL A 41 -3.23 1.45 2.67
C VAL A 41 -3.00 0.32 1.66
N GLY A 42 -3.41 -0.90 2.04
CA GLY A 42 -3.12 -2.16 1.32
C GLY A 42 -3.92 -2.40 0.02
N ALA A 43 -4.07 -1.37 -0.81
CA ALA A 43 -4.61 -1.48 -2.15
C ALA A 43 -3.81 -0.57 -3.10
N GLY A 44 -3.14 -1.15 -4.09
CA GLY A 44 -2.40 -0.45 -5.16
C GLY A 44 -2.87 -0.90 -6.55
N GLY A 45 -2.21 -0.43 -7.61
CA GLY A 45 -2.66 -0.64 -9.01
C GLY A 45 -2.69 -2.11 -9.50
N GLY A 46 -2.05 -3.03 -8.80
CA GLY A 46 -2.05 -4.47 -9.03
C GLY A 46 -2.78 -5.27 -7.95
N SER A 47 -3.51 -4.62 -7.04
CA SER A 47 -4.31 -5.34 -6.05
C SER A 47 -5.41 -6.16 -6.74
N LEU A 48 -5.52 -7.42 -6.32
CA LEU A 48 -6.44 -8.35 -6.94
C LEU A 48 -7.88 -8.10 -6.45
N GLY A 49 -8.80 -8.03 -7.40
CA GLY A 49 -10.24 -8.01 -7.14
C GLY A 49 -10.77 -9.42 -6.94
N TRP A 50 -11.52 -9.66 -5.86
CA TRP A 50 -12.14 -10.96 -5.59
C TRP A 50 -13.50 -10.79 -4.91
N ILE A 51 -14.34 -11.81 -5.00
CA ILE A 51 -15.66 -11.82 -4.37
C ILE A 51 -15.57 -12.61 -3.07
N ASP A 52 -15.95 -11.99 -1.96
CA ASP A 52 -15.96 -12.66 -0.67
C ASP A 52 -17.15 -13.62 -0.52
N PRO A 53 -17.16 -14.49 0.52
CA PRO A 53 -18.28 -15.41 0.75
C PRO A 53 -19.64 -14.70 0.94
N GLY A 54 -19.62 -13.42 1.34
CA GLY A 54 -20.82 -12.58 1.49
C GLY A 54 -21.26 -11.89 0.19
N ARG A 55 -20.63 -12.21 -0.95
CA ARG A 55 -20.85 -11.60 -2.28
C ARG A 55 -20.47 -10.13 -2.39
N ALA A 56 -19.64 -9.62 -1.49
CA ALA A 56 -19.08 -8.28 -1.64
C ALA A 56 -17.81 -8.32 -2.49
N LEU A 57 -17.64 -7.30 -3.34
CA LEU A 57 -16.39 -7.08 -4.07
C LEU A 57 -15.32 -6.58 -3.09
N ARG A 58 -14.19 -7.26 -3.06
CA ARG A 58 -12.99 -6.89 -2.30
C ARG A 58 -11.83 -6.63 -3.25
N VAL A 59 -10.93 -5.74 -2.85
CA VAL A 59 -9.69 -5.43 -3.58
C VAL A 59 -8.54 -5.53 -2.58
N GLY A 60 -7.54 -6.36 -2.89
CA GLY A 60 -6.47 -6.69 -1.96
C GLY A 60 -6.90 -7.65 -0.83
N PRO A 61 -6.01 -7.98 0.14
CA PRO A 61 -4.63 -7.48 0.28
C PRO A 61 -3.64 -8.15 -0.69
N GLN A 62 -4.06 -9.21 -1.39
CA GLN A 62 -3.21 -9.87 -2.39
C GLN A 62 -2.97 -8.95 -3.60
N SER A 63 -1.76 -9.01 -4.15
CA SER A 63 -1.32 -8.20 -5.28
C SER A 63 -0.76 -9.09 -6.38
N ALA A 64 -1.01 -8.72 -7.64
CA ALA A 64 -0.35 -9.27 -8.82
C ALA A 64 1.14 -8.90 -8.89
N GLY A 65 1.60 -7.99 -8.02
CA GLY A 65 2.98 -7.54 -7.96
C GLY A 65 3.41 -6.78 -9.21
N ALA A 66 4.71 -6.78 -9.48
CA ALA A 66 5.27 -6.20 -10.70
C ALA A 66 5.46 -7.24 -11.82
N GLU A 67 5.57 -8.52 -11.46
CA GLU A 67 5.76 -9.66 -12.37
C GLU A 67 4.96 -10.87 -11.81
N PRO A 68 3.99 -11.43 -12.56
CA PRO A 68 3.60 -11.06 -13.93
C PRO A 68 2.91 -9.68 -14.02
N GLY A 69 2.45 -9.13 -12.88
CA GLY A 69 1.79 -7.83 -12.82
C GLY A 69 0.33 -7.87 -13.29
N PRO A 70 -0.33 -6.71 -13.45
CA PRO A 70 -1.73 -6.64 -13.88
C PRO A 70 -1.95 -7.33 -15.24
N ALA A 71 -3.16 -7.86 -15.48
CA ALA A 71 -3.51 -8.51 -16.74
C ALA A 71 -3.23 -7.69 -18.01
N CYS A 72 -3.28 -6.36 -17.92
CA CYS A 72 -2.94 -5.47 -19.03
C CYS A 72 -1.45 -5.48 -19.40
N TYR A 73 -0.57 -6.06 -18.60
CA TYR A 73 0.83 -6.27 -18.95
C TYR A 73 1.02 -7.39 -19.98
N GLY A 74 0.03 -8.27 -20.16
CA GLY A 74 0.10 -9.36 -21.16
C GLY A 74 1.12 -10.46 -20.82
N LYS A 75 1.57 -10.53 -19.55
CA LYS A 75 2.58 -11.49 -19.07
C LYS A 75 1.98 -12.72 -18.38
N GLY A 76 0.67 -12.94 -18.53
CA GLY A 76 -0.04 -14.05 -17.89
C GLY A 76 -0.51 -13.78 -16.45
N GLY A 77 -0.56 -12.51 -16.04
CA GLY A 77 -1.21 -12.05 -14.81
C GLY A 77 -2.66 -11.63 -15.02
#